data_AF-A0A520HKS7-F1
#
_entry.id   AF-A0A520HKS7-F1
#
_cell.length_a   1.000
_cell.length_b   1.000
_cell.length_c   1.000
_cell.angle_alpha   90.00
_cell.angle_beta   90.00
_cell.angle_gamma   90.00
#
_symmetry.space_group_name_H-M   'P 1'
#
loop_
_entity.id
_entity.type
_entity.pdbx_description
1 polymer ?
#
loop_
_entity_poly.entity_id
_entity_poly.type
_entity_poly.pdbx_seq_one_letter_code
_entity_poly.pdbx_strand_id
1 'polypeptide(L)'
;ASVALGGLVWWSVHVALAGWTGGDGLAAVAAAAVTILALWLLFRAVAIAIVGIFADDVVAAVEARHYPSALATARPVPFARGVAMGLRSAGRVVLVNLVMLPVYLLLLATGIGTAAAFFVVNGWLLGRDLGDMVAARHLDRQGTDQWRSATAPRRFLLGLGNTALFVVPVVNLLAPVLGAAMATHLFHRSRA
;
A
#
# COMPACT_ATOMS: atom_id res chain seq x y z
N ALA A 1 -5.17 -28.40 1.49
CA ALA A 1 -4.37 -27.57 0.56
C ALA A 1 -3.16 -26.91 1.25
N SER A 2 -3.37 -26.16 2.34
CA SER A 2 -2.32 -25.40 3.02
C SER A 2 -1.22 -26.25 3.68
N VAL A 3 -1.57 -27.40 4.26
CA VAL A 3 -0.60 -28.34 4.85
C VAL A 3 0.27 -29.00 3.78
N ALA A 4 -0.33 -29.34 2.62
CA ALA A 4 0.38 -29.92 1.49
C ALA A 4 1.36 -28.92 0.88
N LEU A 5 0.94 -27.65 0.69
CA LEU A 5 1.81 -26.56 0.25
C LEU A 5 2.97 -26.30 1.23
N GLY A 6 2.67 -26.28 2.54
CA GLY A 6 3.69 -26.13 3.58
C GLY A 6 4.72 -27.27 3.57
N GLY A 7 4.26 -28.52 3.43
CA GLY A 7 5.14 -29.69 3.33
C GLY A 7 6.00 -29.66 2.06
N LEU A 8 5.45 -29.19 0.95
CA LEU A 8 6.17 -29.09 -0.33
C LEU A 8 7.24 -28.00 -0.31
N VAL A 9 6.96 -26.85 0.32
CA VAL A 9 7.93 -25.77 0.55
C VAL A 9 9.03 -26.23 1.52
N TRP A 10 8.68 -26.88 2.62
CA TRP A 10 9.66 -27.43 3.56
C TRP A 10 10.59 -28.44 2.89
N TRP A 11 10.03 -29.39 2.15
CA TRP A 11 10.80 -30.43 1.48
C TRP A 11 11.75 -29.85 0.42
N SER A 12 11.26 -28.92 -0.40
CA SER A 12 12.08 -28.29 -1.44
C SER A 12 13.20 -27.41 -0.88
N VAL A 13 12.94 -26.66 0.20
CA VAL A 13 13.98 -25.89 0.92
C VAL A 13 15.00 -26.80 1.59
N HIS A 14 14.55 -27.88 2.23
CA HIS A 14 15.42 -28.83 2.92
C HIS A 14 16.36 -29.56 1.94
N VAL A 15 15.84 -30.05 0.80
CA VAL A 15 16.65 -30.74 -0.22
C VAL A 15 17.69 -29.79 -0.84
N ALA A 16 17.30 -28.55 -1.13
CA ALA A 16 18.21 -27.55 -1.70
C ALA A 16 19.35 -27.17 -0.74
N LEU A 17 19.06 -27.03 0.56
CA LEU A 17 20.05 -26.67 1.57
C LEU A 17 20.92 -27.84 2.00
N ALA A 18 20.37 -29.05 2.10
CA ALA A 18 21.13 -30.26 2.41
C ALA A 18 22.20 -30.54 1.33
N GLY A 19 21.88 -30.28 0.06
CA GLY A 19 22.84 -30.37 -1.05
C GLY A 19 23.96 -29.33 -1.02
N TRP A 20 23.76 -28.19 -0.33
CA TRP A 20 24.72 -27.08 -0.31
C TRP A 20 25.63 -27.05 0.93
N THR A 21 25.21 -27.70 2.03
CA THR A 21 25.84 -27.54 3.36
C THR A 21 26.49 -28.79 3.94
N GLY A 22 26.43 -29.94 3.24
CA GLY A 22 27.15 -31.14 3.67
C GLY A 22 26.59 -31.88 4.89
N GLY A 23 25.43 -31.46 5.43
CA GLY A 23 24.67 -32.26 6.41
C GLY A 23 24.91 -31.98 7.90
N ASP A 24 25.33 -30.79 8.29
CA ASP A 24 25.48 -30.41 9.72
C ASP A 24 24.30 -29.59 10.27
N GLY A 25 24.18 -29.49 11.60
CA GLY A 25 23.10 -28.76 12.31
C GLY A 25 22.90 -27.29 11.88
N LEU A 26 23.93 -26.67 11.26
CA LEU A 26 23.83 -25.35 10.63
C LEU A 26 22.88 -25.34 9.42
N ALA A 27 22.79 -26.44 8.67
CA ALA A 27 21.86 -26.61 7.56
C ALA A 27 20.40 -26.57 8.02
N ALA A 28 20.11 -27.22 9.15
CA ALA A 28 18.78 -27.25 9.74
C ALA A 28 18.36 -25.86 10.25
N VAL A 29 19.28 -25.13 10.89
CA VAL A 29 19.04 -23.74 11.34
C VAL A 29 18.83 -22.80 10.15
N ALA A 30 19.64 -22.91 9.11
CA ALA A 30 19.48 -22.12 7.88
C ALA A 30 18.14 -22.44 7.18
N ALA A 31 17.76 -23.71 7.08
CA ALA A 31 16.48 -24.12 6.50
C ALA A 31 15.28 -23.62 7.30
N ALA A 32 15.35 -23.66 8.64
CA ALA A 32 14.33 -23.09 9.50
C ALA A 32 14.21 -21.57 9.31
N ALA A 33 15.33 -20.85 9.27
CA ALA A 33 15.34 -19.40 9.04
C ALA A 33 14.76 -19.03 7.66
N VAL A 34 15.16 -19.73 6.60
CA VAL A 34 14.63 -19.53 5.24
C VAL A 34 13.14 -19.83 5.20
N THR A 35 12.69 -20.90 5.85
CA THR A 35 11.26 -21.26 5.90
C THR A 35 10.45 -20.20 6.64
N ILE A 36 10.92 -19.73 7.79
CA ILE A 36 10.26 -18.65 8.55
C ILE A 36 10.18 -17.38 7.72
N LEU A 37 11.27 -16.98 7.06
CA LEU A 37 11.30 -15.82 6.19
C LEU A 37 10.35 -15.98 5.00
N ALA A 38 10.32 -17.14 4.37
CA ALA A 38 9.43 -17.46 3.26
C ALA A 38 7.96 -17.42 3.68
N LEU A 39 7.61 -18.01 4.84
CA LEU A 39 6.26 -17.96 5.39
C LEU A 39 5.84 -16.54 5.75
N TRP A 40 6.75 -15.75 6.33
CA TRP A 40 6.50 -14.34 6.66
C TRP A 40 6.26 -13.49 5.41
N LEU A 41 7.09 -13.68 4.37
CA LEU A 41 6.92 -13.00 3.08
C LEU A 41 5.63 -13.44 2.37
N LEU A 42 5.32 -14.74 2.38
CA LEU A 42 4.10 -15.29 1.78
C LEU A 42 2.85 -14.74 2.46
N PHE A 43 2.82 -14.74 3.79
CA PHE A 43 1.73 -14.13 4.56
C PHE A 43 1.56 -12.65 4.20
N ARG A 44 2.66 -11.90 4.11
CA ARG A 44 2.63 -10.48 3.75
C ARG A 44 2.11 -10.25 2.33
N ALA A 45 2.53 -11.07 1.36
CA ALA A 45 2.05 -10.99 -0.02
C ALA A 45 0.55 -11.28 -0.12
N VAL A 46 0.06 -12.32 0.57
CA VAL A 46 -1.36 -12.67 0.61
C VAL A 46 -2.18 -11.56 1.27
N ALA A 47 -1.70 -11.01 2.39
CA ALA A 47 -2.37 -9.90 3.08
C ALA A 47 -2.50 -8.66 2.17
N ILE A 48 -1.43 -8.29 1.45
CA ILE A 48 -1.46 -7.17 0.50
C ILE A 48 -2.43 -7.44 -0.64
N ALA A 49 -2.45 -8.66 -1.19
CA ALA A 49 -3.36 -9.03 -2.27
C ALA A 49 -4.84 -8.95 -1.83
N ILE A 50 -5.17 -9.48 -0.65
CA ILE A 50 -6.51 -9.41 -0.06
C ILE A 50 -6.91 -7.94 0.12
N VAL A 51 -6.06 -7.15 0.76
CA VAL A 51 -6.35 -5.75 1.04
C VAL A 51 -6.50 -4.92 -0.25
N GLY A 52 -5.74 -5.25 -1.30
CA GLY A 52 -5.89 -4.64 -2.62
C GLY A 52 -7.22 -4.97 -3.30
N ILE A 53 -7.76 -6.17 -3.11
CA ILE A 53 -9.07 -6.56 -3.62
C ILE A 53 -10.19 -5.82 -2.88
N PHE A 54 -10.08 -5.70 -1.55
CA PHE A 54 -11.11 -5.08 -0.72
C PHE A 54 -10.98 -3.56 -0.57
N ALA A 55 -10.02 -2.89 -1.23
CA ALA A 55 -9.82 -1.45 -1.08
C ALA A 55 -11.06 -0.64 -1.49
N ASP A 56 -11.70 -0.99 -2.61
CA ASP A 56 -12.96 -0.39 -3.06
C ASP A 56 -14.13 -0.74 -2.13
N ASP A 57 -14.13 -1.96 -1.56
CA ASP A 57 -15.15 -2.40 -0.61
C ASP A 57 -15.06 -1.67 0.72
N VAL A 58 -13.85 -1.33 1.18
CA VAL A 58 -13.65 -0.48 2.37
C VAL A 58 -14.26 0.90 2.14
N VAL A 59 -14.04 1.51 0.97
CA VAL A 59 -14.66 2.80 0.62
C VAL A 59 -16.18 2.66 0.63
N ALA A 60 -16.72 1.65 -0.05
CA ALA A 60 -18.16 1.40 -0.09
C ALA A 60 -18.76 1.16 1.31
N ALA A 61 -18.07 0.42 2.18
CA ALA A 61 -18.51 0.15 3.55
C ALA A 61 -18.51 1.43 4.41
N VAL A 62 -17.49 2.28 4.28
CA VAL A 62 -17.43 3.57 4.97
C VAL A 62 -18.52 4.51 4.48
N GLU A 63 -18.77 4.55 3.17
CA GLU A 63 -19.86 5.30 2.55
C GLU A 63 -21.23 4.81 3.02
N ALA A 64 -21.47 3.50 3.06
CA ALA A 64 -22.71 2.92 3.54
C ALA A 64 -23.02 3.33 4.98
N ARG A 65 -21.99 3.41 5.84
CA ARG A 65 -22.15 3.74 7.26
C ARG A 65 -22.25 5.24 7.54
N HIS A 66 -21.48 6.08 6.84
CA HIS A 66 -21.33 7.50 7.20
C HIS A 66 -21.86 8.47 6.14
N TYR A 67 -22.03 8.04 4.90
CA TYR A 67 -22.41 8.88 3.76
C TYR A 67 -23.43 8.18 2.83
N PRO A 68 -24.58 7.70 3.35
CA PRO A 68 -25.51 6.88 2.58
C PRO A 68 -26.08 7.59 1.35
N SER A 69 -26.27 8.91 1.42
CA SER A 69 -26.71 9.73 0.27
C SER A 69 -25.68 9.79 -0.85
N ALA A 70 -24.39 9.82 -0.51
CA ALA A 70 -23.31 9.80 -1.50
C ALA A 70 -23.12 8.41 -2.12
N LEU A 71 -23.36 7.34 -1.34
CA LEU A 71 -23.33 5.97 -1.88
C LEU A 71 -24.36 5.76 -3.00
N ALA A 72 -25.55 6.38 -2.89
CA ALA A 72 -26.62 6.25 -3.87
C ALA A 72 -26.24 6.80 -5.26
N THR A 73 -25.28 7.73 -5.33
CA THR A 73 -24.78 8.33 -6.58
C THR A 73 -23.39 7.84 -6.98
N ALA A 74 -22.79 6.95 -6.18
CA ALA A 74 -21.48 6.38 -6.44
C ALA A 74 -21.51 5.49 -7.70
N ARG A 75 -20.52 5.67 -8.57
CA ARG A 75 -20.33 4.83 -9.76
C ARG A 75 -19.25 3.80 -9.50
N PRO A 76 -19.49 2.51 -9.76
CA PRO A 76 -18.44 1.50 -9.65
C PRO A 76 -17.31 1.83 -10.62
N VAL A 77 -16.08 1.68 -10.16
CA VAL A 77 -14.90 1.90 -11.00
C VAL A 77 -14.74 0.67 -11.91
N PRO A 78 -14.78 0.82 -13.25
CA PRO A 78 -14.55 -0.32 -14.14
C PRO A 78 -13.15 -0.90 -13.93
N PHE A 79 -13.01 -2.22 -13.97
CA PHE A 79 -11.73 -2.92 -13.75
C PHE A 79 -10.58 -2.34 -14.58
N ALA A 80 -10.80 -2.10 -15.88
CA ALA A 80 -9.81 -1.49 -16.78
C ALA A 80 -9.35 -0.10 -16.32
N ARG A 81 -10.27 0.70 -15.75
CA ARG A 81 -9.94 2.01 -15.16
C ARG A 81 -9.11 1.83 -13.89
N GLY A 82 -9.46 0.85 -13.05
CA GLY A 82 -8.67 0.47 -11.86
C GLY A 82 -7.22 0.10 -12.22
N VAL A 83 -7.05 -0.79 -13.20
CA VAL A 83 -5.72 -1.18 -13.71
C VAL A 83 -4.95 0.02 -14.24
N ALA A 84 -5.58 0.88 -15.04
CA ALA A 84 -4.92 2.09 -15.55
C ALA A 84 -4.51 3.06 -14.43
N MET A 85 -5.30 3.17 -13.36
CA MET A 85 -4.94 3.97 -12.18
C MET A 85 -3.76 3.35 -11.44
N GLY A 86 -3.76 2.03 -11.25
CA GLY A 86 -2.64 1.29 -10.64
C GLY A 86 -1.34 1.43 -11.42
N LEU A 87 -1.35 1.27 -12.74
CA LEU A 87 -0.17 1.45 -13.60
C LEU A 87 0.37 2.89 -13.55
N ARG A 88 -0.52 3.89 -13.56
CA ARG A 88 -0.12 5.30 -13.41
C ARG A 88 0.44 5.61 -12.03
N SER A 89 -0.10 5.00 -10.98
CA SER A 89 0.44 5.08 -9.62
C SER A 89 1.83 4.49 -9.58
N ALA A 90 2.00 3.24 -10.03
CA ALA A 90 3.29 2.55 -10.08
C ALA A 90 4.34 3.34 -10.86
N GLY A 91 4.01 3.79 -12.07
CA GLY A 91 4.90 4.62 -12.89
C GLY A 91 5.30 5.92 -12.17
N ARG A 92 4.37 6.59 -11.49
CA ARG A 92 4.68 7.81 -10.73
C ARG A 92 5.57 7.52 -9.52
N VAL A 93 5.30 6.44 -8.77
CA VAL A 93 6.13 6.03 -7.63
C VAL A 93 7.57 5.78 -8.09
N VAL A 94 7.76 5.04 -9.19
CA VAL A 94 9.09 4.76 -9.75
C VAL A 94 9.78 6.04 -10.19
N LEU A 95 9.12 6.87 -11.02
CA LEU A 95 9.70 8.10 -11.55
C LEU A 95 10.09 9.08 -10.44
N VAL A 96 9.19 9.30 -9.47
CA VAL A 96 9.46 10.23 -8.37
C VAL A 96 10.60 9.72 -7.50
N ASN A 97 10.64 8.43 -7.15
CA ASN A 97 11.76 7.91 -6.38
C ASN A 97 13.09 7.98 -7.14
N LEU A 98 13.09 7.70 -8.44
CA LEU A 98 14.28 7.83 -9.28
C LEU A 98 14.83 9.26 -9.30
N VAL A 99 13.94 10.25 -9.44
CA VAL A 99 14.31 11.68 -9.37
C VAL A 99 14.78 12.08 -7.97
N MET A 100 14.21 11.48 -6.92
CA MET A 100 14.54 11.77 -5.54
C MET A 100 15.78 11.06 -5.02
N LEU A 101 16.32 10.07 -5.74
CA LEU A 101 17.52 9.32 -5.32
C LEU A 101 18.72 10.21 -4.99
N PRO A 102 19.14 11.18 -5.84
CA PRO A 102 20.25 12.06 -5.51
C PRO A 102 20.00 12.86 -4.23
N VAL A 103 18.76 13.30 -4.00
CA VAL A 103 18.37 14.02 -2.80
C VAL A 103 18.41 13.11 -1.57
N TYR A 104 17.92 11.87 -1.67
CA TYR A 104 17.99 10.90 -0.58
C TYR A 104 19.43 10.59 -0.18
N LEU A 105 20.34 10.48 -1.15
CA LEU A 105 21.77 10.27 -0.92
C LEU A 105 22.44 11.48 -0.28
N LEU A 106 22.12 12.69 -0.74
CA LEU A 106 22.64 13.93 -0.15
C LEU A 106 22.17 14.08 1.31
N LEU A 107 20.88 13.85 1.56
CA LEU A 107 20.28 13.96 2.88
C LEU A 107 20.72 12.84 3.83
N LEU A 108 21.30 11.75 3.32
CA LEU A 108 21.82 10.67 4.15
C LEU A 108 22.91 11.17 5.11
N ALA A 109 23.71 12.14 4.67
CA ALA A 109 24.74 12.78 5.48
C ALA A 109 24.17 13.49 6.73
N THR A 110 22.89 13.85 6.73
CA THR A 110 22.24 14.55 7.86
C THR A 110 21.64 13.60 8.90
N GLY A 111 21.58 12.28 8.61
CA GLY A 111 20.98 11.25 9.47
C GLY A 111 19.44 11.26 9.51
N ILE A 112 18.81 12.44 9.60
CA ILE A 112 17.34 12.58 9.69
C ILE A 112 16.72 12.96 8.35
N GLY A 113 17.46 13.64 7.48
CA GLY A 113 16.95 14.20 6.23
C GLY A 113 16.39 13.15 5.28
N THR A 114 17.01 11.96 5.18
CA THR A 114 16.49 10.87 4.34
C THR A 114 15.14 10.37 4.85
N ALA A 115 14.96 10.24 6.16
CA ALA A 115 13.69 9.85 6.75
C ALA A 115 12.61 10.93 6.50
N ALA A 116 12.95 12.21 6.69
CA ALA A 116 12.02 13.31 6.39
C ALA A 116 11.61 13.32 4.91
N ALA A 117 12.57 13.18 4.00
CA ALA A 117 12.30 13.11 2.56
C ALA A 117 11.45 11.89 2.19
N PHE A 118 11.73 10.72 2.78
CA PHE A 118 10.91 9.53 2.62
C PHE A 118 9.45 9.79 3.02
N PHE A 119 9.22 10.41 4.17
CA PHE A 119 7.87 10.74 4.63
C PHE A 119 7.18 11.73 3.70
N VAL A 120 7.86 12.79 3.27
CA VAL A 120 7.29 13.79 2.35
C VAL A 120 6.91 13.15 1.01
N VAL A 121 7.82 12.40 0.40
CA VAL A 121 7.59 11.79 -0.91
C VAL A 121 6.46 10.76 -0.85
N ASN A 122 6.52 9.83 0.12
CA ASN A 122 5.48 8.81 0.27
C ASN A 122 4.14 9.43 0.70
N GLY A 123 4.15 10.41 1.61
CA GLY A 123 2.94 11.10 2.04
C GLY A 123 2.24 11.80 0.87
N TRP A 124 2.98 12.46 0.01
CA TRP A 124 2.42 13.06 -1.20
C TRP A 124 1.89 12.01 -2.19
N LEU A 125 2.66 10.97 -2.49
CA LEU A 125 2.26 9.90 -3.41
C LEU A 125 0.99 9.17 -2.95
N LEU A 126 0.97 8.77 -1.69
CA LEU A 126 -0.07 7.95 -1.08
C LEU A 126 -1.35 8.76 -0.86
N GLY A 127 -1.22 9.99 -0.36
CA GLY A 127 -2.35 10.92 -0.25
C GLY A 127 -2.98 11.25 -1.61
N ARG A 128 -2.16 11.27 -2.66
CA ARG A 128 -2.66 11.37 -4.02
C ARG A 128 -3.46 10.12 -4.43
N ASP A 129 -2.87 8.93 -4.34
CA ASP A 129 -3.51 7.70 -4.80
C ASP A 129 -4.80 7.37 -4.06
N LEU A 130 -4.79 7.47 -2.73
CA LEU A 130 -5.97 7.20 -1.90
C LEU A 130 -7.12 8.18 -2.22
N GLY A 131 -6.80 9.46 -2.42
CA GLY A 131 -7.80 10.45 -2.80
C GLY A 131 -8.37 10.22 -4.20
N ASP A 132 -7.52 9.86 -5.17
CA ASP A 132 -7.93 9.61 -6.55
C ASP A 132 -8.83 8.36 -6.65
N MET A 133 -8.58 7.34 -5.81
CA MET A 133 -9.41 6.13 -5.70
C MET A 133 -10.86 6.48 -5.32
N VAL A 134 -11.07 7.27 -4.26
CA VAL A 134 -12.42 7.69 -3.84
C VAL A 134 -13.04 8.64 -4.85
N ALA A 135 -12.29 9.63 -5.33
CA ALA A 135 -12.78 10.60 -6.28
C ALA A 135 -13.24 9.96 -7.60
N ALA A 136 -12.60 8.88 -8.05
CA ALA A 136 -12.95 8.17 -9.27
C ALA A 136 -14.38 7.58 -9.26
N ARG A 137 -14.95 7.34 -8.07
CA ARG A 137 -16.32 6.83 -7.89
C ARG A 137 -17.38 7.92 -8.07
N HIS A 138 -17.04 9.18 -7.79
CA HIS A 138 -17.99 10.28 -7.73
C HIS A 138 -17.82 11.30 -8.84
N LEU A 139 -16.57 11.55 -9.26
CA LEU A 139 -16.21 12.63 -10.17
C LEU A 139 -15.79 12.11 -11.54
N ASP A 140 -16.07 12.95 -12.54
CA ASP A 140 -15.47 12.85 -13.85
C ASP A 140 -14.03 13.38 -13.81
N ARG A 141 -13.34 13.37 -14.97
CA ARG A 141 -11.93 13.80 -15.02
C ARG A 141 -11.77 15.25 -14.59
N GLN A 142 -12.58 16.16 -15.15
CA GLN A 142 -12.48 17.58 -14.85
C GLN A 142 -12.78 17.88 -13.38
N GLY A 143 -13.83 17.28 -12.82
CA GLY A 143 -14.16 17.41 -11.40
C GLY A 143 -13.06 16.86 -10.49
N THR A 144 -12.42 15.76 -10.88
CA THR A 144 -11.30 15.19 -10.12
C THR A 144 -10.13 16.17 -10.09
N ASP A 145 -9.77 16.77 -11.22
CA ASP A 145 -8.65 17.72 -11.34
C ASP A 145 -8.85 18.96 -10.47
N GLN A 146 -10.06 19.54 -10.47
CA GLN A 146 -10.43 20.67 -9.63
C GLN A 146 -10.41 20.29 -8.14
N TRP A 147 -10.95 19.12 -7.80
CA TRP A 147 -10.92 18.65 -6.42
C TRP A 147 -9.49 18.41 -5.93
N ARG A 148 -8.62 17.88 -6.80
CA ARG A 148 -7.20 17.63 -6.47
C ARG A 148 -6.46 18.91 -6.13
N SER A 149 -6.66 19.98 -6.88
CA SER A 149 -5.99 21.27 -6.62
C SER A 149 -6.51 21.91 -5.33
N ALA A 150 -7.82 21.86 -5.09
CA ALA A 150 -8.43 22.42 -3.88
C ALA A 150 -8.06 21.68 -2.58
N THR A 151 -7.72 20.39 -2.65
CA THR A 151 -7.48 19.55 -1.47
C THR A 151 -6.04 19.11 -1.27
N ALA A 152 -5.09 19.61 -2.07
CA ALA A 152 -3.70 19.15 -2.08
C ALA A 152 -3.04 19.13 -0.67
N PRO A 153 -3.13 20.17 0.17
CA PRO A 153 -2.52 20.13 1.51
C PRO A 153 -3.17 19.09 2.43
N ARG A 154 -4.50 18.97 2.38
CA ARG A 154 -5.23 18.01 3.22
C ARG A 154 -4.92 16.57 2.82
N ARG A 155 -4.80 16.31 1.52
CA ARG A 155 -4.39 14.99 1.00
C ARG A 155 -2.96 14.66 1.38
N PHE A 156 -2.06 15.63 1.33
CA PHE A 156 -0.69 15.46 1.78
C PHE A 156 -0.62 15.07 3.26
N LEU A 157 -1.34 15.77 4.15
CA LEU A 157 -1.41 15.43 5.57
C LEU A 157 -2.00 14.05 5.83
N LEU A 158 -3.07 13.68 5.11
CA LEU A 158 -3.63 12.33 5.16
C LEU A 158 -2.60 11.29 4.75
N GLY A 159 -1.89 11.51 3.65
CA GLY A 159 -0.87 10.60 3.17
C GLY A 159 0.34 10.51 4.11
N LEU A 160 0.73 11.61 4.76
CA LEU A 160 1.74 11.58 5.83
C LEU A 160 1.30 10.70 7.00
N GLY A 161 0.06 10.89 7.47
CA GLY A 161 -0.52 10.03 8.50
C GLY A 161 -0.53 8.56 8.09
N ASN A 162 -0.95 8.28 6.86
CA ASN A 162 -0.97 6.92 6.33
C ASN A 162 0.43 6.31 6.15
N THR A 163 1.41 7.11 5.77
CA THR A 163 2.82 6.70 5.68
C THR A 163 3.35 6.36 7.07
N ALA A 164 3.00 7.14 8.10
CA ALA A 164 3.36 6.82 9.48
C ALA A 164 2.80 5.46 9.93
N LEU A 165 1.57 5.12 9.55
CA LEU A 165 0.98 3.81 9.84
C LEU A 165 1.78 2.65 9.22
N PHE A 166 2.36 2.85 8.04
CA PHE A 166 3.19 1.83 7.38
C PHE A 166 4.54 1.59 8.07
N VAL A 167 5.06 2.59 8.78
CA VAL A 167 6.34 2.48 9.50
C VAL A 167 6.19 1.65 10.77
N VAL A 168 5.02 1.67 11.41
CA VAL A 168 4.75 0.93 12.65
C VAL A 168 4.46 -0.54 12.33
N PRO A 169 5.26 -1.50 12.84
CA PRO A 169 4.97 -2.93 12.69
C PRO A 169 3.58 -3.28 13.23
N VAL A 170 2.93 -4.30 12.66
CA VAL A 170 1.54 -4.71 12.98
C VAL A 170 0.48 -3.71 12.50
N VAL A 171 0.64 -2.42 12.80
CA VAL A 171 -0.28 -1.35 12.35
C VAL A 171 -0.26 -1.19 10.83
N ASN A 172 0.89 -1.46 10.19
CA ASN A 172 1.02 -1.44 8.74
C ASN A 172 0.06 -2.37 7.98
N LEU A 173 -0.48 -3.41 8.64
CA LEU A 173 -1.51 -4.29 8.08
C LEU A 173 -2.85 -3.58 7.96
N LEU A 174 -3.13 -2.63 8.86
CA LEU A 174 -4.35 -1.81 8.87
C LEU A 174 -4.20 -0.54 8.03
N ALA A 175 -2.97 -0.13 7.72
CA ALA A 175 -2.70 1.11 7.02
C ALA A 175 -3.51 1.28 5.71
N PRO A 176 -3.67 0.27 4.83
CA PRO A 176 -4.47 0.49 3.63
C PRO A 176 -5.96 0.69 3.92
N VAL A 177 -6.51 -0.03 4.91
CA VAL A 177 -7.92 0.11 5.32
C VAL A 177 -8.17 1.48 5.94
N LEU A 178 -7.29 1.89 6.87
CA LEU A 178 -7.35 3.21 7.50
C LEU A 178 -7.14 4.32 6.46
N GLY A 179 -6.21 4.14 5.53
CA GLY A 179 -5.97 5.06 4.42
C GLY A 179 -7.20 5.27 3.54
N ALA A 180 -7.86 4.20 3.13
CA ALA A 180 -9.11 4.26 2.37
C ALA A 180 -10.23 4.95 3.15
N ALA A 181 -10.39 4.64 4.44
CA ALA A 181 -11.39 5.28 5.30
C ALA A 181 -11.11 6.79 5.48
N MET A 182 -9.86 7.17 5.80
CA MET A 182 -9.44 8.56 5.92
C MET A 182 -9.70 9.32 4.62
N ALA A 183 -9.39 8.72 3.47
CA ALA A 183 -9.58 9.37 2.16
C ALA A 183 -11.06 9.56 1.84
N THR A 184 -11.90 8.59 2.21
CA THR A 184 -13.35 8.66 2.08
C THR A 184 -13.92 9.81 2.88
N HIS A 185 -13.53 9.93 4.16
CA HIS A 185 -13.95 11.05 5.00
C HIS A 185 -13.43 12.40 4.49
N LEU A 186 -12.17 12.46 4.05
CA LEU A 186 -11.61 13.70 3.49
C LEU A 186 -12.38 14.14 2.25
N PHE A 187 -12.66 13.21 1.34
CA PHE A 187 -13.40 13.48 0.11
C PHE A 187 -14.77 14.08 0.43
N HIS A 188 -15.58 13.38 1.22
CA HIS A 188 -16.94 13.83 1.53
C HIS A 188 -16.97 15.11 2.37
N ARG A 189 -16.10 15.25 3.38
CA ARG A 189 -16.01 16.49 4.20
C ARG A 189 -15.51 17.71 3.43
N SER A 190 -14.79 17.52 2.32
CA SER A 190 -14.36 18.63 1.48
C SER A 190 -15.46 19.16 0.55
N ARG A 191 -16.61 18.48 0.50
CA ARG A 191 -17.75 18.79 -0.38
C ARG A 191 -19.06 19.09 0.36
N ALA A 192 -19.05 18.92 1.68
CA ALA A 192 -20.11 19.40 2.58
C ALA A 192 -19.84 20.86 2.95
#